data_AF-A0A5K1ERW2-F1
#
_entry.id   AF-A0A5K1ERW2-F1
#
_cell.length_a   1.000
_cell.length_b   1.000
_cell.length_c   1.000
_cell.angle_alpha   90.00
_cell.angle_beta   90.00
_cell.angle_gamma   90.00
#
_symmetry.space_group_name_H-M   'P 1'
#
loop_
_entity.id
_entity.type
_entity.pdbx_description
1 polymer ?
#
loop_
_entity_poly.entity_id
_entity_poly.type
_entity_poly.pdbx_seq_one_letter_code
_entity_poly.pdbx_strand_id
1 'polypeptide(L)'
;MDQPAPSLLSSSFLSQLISQKLNHSNYLTWKRQIVPFIKSHRLYGHIDGTTPAPPKYVNREIKKTVVGDKGAGASAGSEISFEYETLPESNPEYEVWLAHDQSLVAYITSTLSEEVLGGIDDDLTALELWSTLATTYSQVSEARFLQLRRQFQDIKRGT
;
A
#
# COMPACT_ATOMS: atom_id res chain seq x y z
N MET A 1 -8.27 -17.44 15.48
CA MET A 1 -8.30 -17.56 14.02
C MET A 1 -6.93 -17.16 13.54
N ASP A 2 -6.09 -18.14 13.21
CA ASP A 2 -4.75 -17.90 12.68
C ASP A 2 -4.89 -17.17 11.34
N GLN A 3 -4.50 -15.89 11.31
CA GLN A 3 -4.27 -15.20 10.04
C GLN A 3 -3.15 -15.96 9.32
N PRO A 4 -3.38 -16.51 8.12
CA PRO A 4 -2.31 -17.12 7.37
C PRO A 4 -1.24 -16.05 7.13
N ALA A 5 0.03 -16.39 7.38
CA ALA A 5 1.15 -15.50 7.09
C ALA A 5 0.97 -14.93 5.67
N PRO A 6 1.18 -13.61 5.47
CA PRO A 6 1.02 -13.01 4.15
C PRO A 6 1.93 -13.78 3.20
N SER A 7 1.33 -14.48 2.23
CA SER A 7 2.07 -15.19 1.21
C SER A 7 2.88 -14.14 0.44
N LEU A 8 4.17 -14.05 0.78
CA LEU A 8 5.08 -13.09 0.18
C LEU A 8 5.03 -13.29 -1.33
N LEU A 9 4.79 -12.19 -2.06
CA LEU A 9 4.76 -12.20 -3.51
C LEU A 9 6.11 -12.73 -4.00
N SER A 10 6.13 -13.93 -4.60
CA SER A 10 7.38 -14.49 -5.10
C SER A 10 7.82 -13.70 -6.33
N SER A 11 8.97 -13.04 -6.23
CA SER A 11 9.66 -12.37 -7.36
C SER A 11 9.73 -13.26 -8.62
N SER A 12 9.85 -14.57 -8.45
CA SER A 12 9.89 -15.56 -9.54
C SER A 12 8.59 -15.68 -10.33
N PHE A 13 7.43 -15.45 -9.71
CA PHE A 13 6.14 -15.47 -10.42
C PHE A 13 5.90 -14.18 -11.21
N LEU A 14 6.50 -13.08 -10.74
CA LEU A 14 6.33 -11.74 -11.30
C LEU A 14 7.14 -11.56 -12.59
N SER A 15 8.35 -12.11 -12.63
CA SER A 15 9.19 -12.15 -13.83
C SER A 15 8.58 -12.98 -14.96
N GLN A 16 7.72 -13.95 -14.64
CA GLN A 16 6.97 -14.73 -15.62
C GLN A 16 5.73 -14.00 -16.14
N LEU A 17 5.11 -13.14 -15.31
CA LEU A 17 3.85 -12.47 -15.65
C LEU A 17 4.05 -11.19 -16.47
N ILE A 18 5.18 -10.51 -16.27
CA ILE A 18 5.50 -9.25 -16.94
C ILE A 18 6.66 -9.49 -17.91
N SER A 19 6.30 -9.86 -19.13
CA SER A 19 7.27 -10.05 -20.22
C SER A 19 7.98 -8.76 -20.62
N GLN A 20 7.42 -7.59 -20.28
CA GLN A 20 8.02 -6.29 -20.56
C GLN A 20 7.87 -5.35 -19.37
N LYS A 21 9.00 -4.93 -18.80
CA LYS A 21 9.04 -3.91 -17.75
C LYS A 21 8.41 -2.60 -18.24
N LEU A 22 7.78 -1.84 -17.33
CA LEU A 22 7.20 -0.54 -17.64
C LEU A 22 8.27 0.39 -18.20
N ASN A 23 7.99 0.99 -19.35
CA ASN A 23 8.77 2.01 -20.03
C ASN A 23 7.86 3.15 -20.51
N HIS A 24 8.44 4.20 -21.10
CA HIS A 24 7.68 5.38 -21.58
C HIS A 24 6.58 5.10 -22.63
N SER A 25 6.52 3.89 -23.19
CA SER A 25 5.65 3.56 -24.32
C SER A 25 4.62 2.45 -24.07
N ASN A 26 4.74 1.70 -22.98
CA ASN A 26 3.95 0.48 -22.78
C ASN A 26 3.03 0.52 -21.54
N TYR A 27 2.81 1.70 -20.94
CA TYR A 27 2.00 1.85 -19.72
C TYR A 27 0.65 1.12 -19.74
N LEU A 28 -0.13 1.25 -20.83
CA LEU A 28 -1.44 0.57 -20.91
C LEU A 28 -1.31 -0.95 -20.92
N THR A 29 -0.29 -1.50 -21.59
CA THR A 29 -0.03 -2.94 -21.64
C THR A 29 0.46 -3.45 -20.29
N TRP A 30 1.43 -2.75 -19.69
CA TRP A 30 1.93 -3.05 -18.35
C TRP A 30 0.81 -3.03 -17.31
N LYS A 31 -0.04 -1.99 -17.33
CA LYS A 31 -1.19 -1.85 -16.42
C LYS A 31 -2.16 -3.02 -16.56
N ARG A 32 -2.43 -3.48 -17.78
CA ARG A 32 -3.31 -4.65 -18.03
C ARG A 32 -2.74 -5.95 -17.47
N GLN A 33 -1.41 -6.09 -17.42
CA GLN A 33 -0.74 -7.28 -16.88
C GLN A 33 -0.68 -7.26 -15.35
N ILE A 34 -0.35 -6.11 -14.76
CA ILE A 34 -0.13 -6.01 -13.31
C ILE A 34 -1.43 -5.96 -12.49
N VAL A 35 -2.49 -5.33 -13.00
CA VAL A 35 -3.74 -5.11 -12.24
C VAL A 35 -4.45 -6.40 -11.82
N PRO A 36 -4.67 -7.41 -12.72
CA PRO A 36 -5.33 -8.66 -12.32
C PRO A 36 -4.58 -9.38 -11.20
N PHE A 37 -3.26 -9.30 -11.20
CA PHE A 37 -2.41 -9.90 -10.18
C PHE A 37 -2.53 -9.18 -8.83
N ILE A 38 -2.50 -7.85 -8.81
CA ILE A 38 -2.75 -7.06 -7.59
C ILE A 38 -4.13 -7.40 -7.02
N LYS A 39 -5.15 -7.54 -7.88
CA LYS A 39 -6.50 -7.92 -7.49
C LYS A 39 -6.58 -9.34 -6.92
N SER A 40 -5.88 -10.31 -7.50
CA SER A 40 -5.89 -11.69 -7.00
C SER A 40 -5.30 -11.82 -5.60
N HIS A 41 -4.40 -10.91 -5.22
CA HIS A 41 -3.78 -10.84 -3.90
C HIS A 41 -4.53 -9.92 -2.92
N ARG A 42 -5.69 -9.37 -3.32
CA ARG A 42 -6.51 -8.44 -2.51
C ARG A 42 -5.79 -7.15 -2.09
N LEU A 43 -4.76 -6.74 -2.85
CA LEU A 43 -3.95 -5.55 -2.58
C LEU A 43 -4.44 -4.31 -3.32
N TYR A 44 -5.47 -4.44 -4.16
CA TYR A 44 -5.97 -3.33 -4.99
C TYR A 44 -6.39 -2.11 -4.15
N GLY A 45 -6.87 -2.34 -2.92
CA GLY A 45 -7.25 -1.28 -2.00
C GLY A 45 -6.12 -0.32 -1.60
N HIS A 46 -4.86 -0.78 -1.66
CA HIS A 46 -3.69 0.05 -1.38
C HIS A 46 -3.35 1.01 -2.53
N ILE A 47 -3.75 0.72 -3.77
CA ILE A 47 -3.45 1.55 -4.95
C ILE A 47 -4.61 2.44 -5.40
N ASP A 48 -5.84 2.14 -4.96
CA ASP A 48 -7.00 3.00 -5.20
C ASP A 48 -7.40 3.84 -3.98
N GLY A 49 -6.75 3.61 -2.83
CA GLY A 49 -6.97 4.35 -1.58
C GLY A 49 -8.17 3.86 -0.76
N THR A 50 -8.83 2.77 -1.15
CA THR A 50 -9.96 2.21 -0.40
C THR A 50 -9.53 1.47 0.88
N THR A 51 -8.25 1.12 1.02
CA THR A 51 -7.64 0.60 2.25
C THR A 51 -6.68 1.65 2.85
N PRO A 52 -7.20 2.67 3.57
CA PRO A 52 -6.36 3.70 4.17
C PRO A 52 -5.50 3.15 5.30
N ALA A 53 -4.37 3.79 5.55
CA ALA A 53 -3.50 3.47 6.68
C ALA A 53 -4.26 3.67 8.00
N PRO A 54 -4.30 2.67 8.91
CA PRO A 54 -4.88 2.85 10.23
C PRO A 54 -4.01 3.77 11.09
N PRO A 55 -4.50 4.27 12.23
CA PRO A 55 -3.72 5.11 13.12
C PRO A 55 -2.45 4.39 13.60
N LYS A 56 -1.30 5.08 13.58
CA LYS A 56 -0.02 4.55 14.07
C LYS A 56 -0.05 4.20 15.56
N TYR A 57 -0.79 4.99 16.34
CA TYR A 57 -0.90 4.83 17.78
C TYR A 57 -2.36 4.73 18.18
N VAL A 58 -2.66 3.81 19.09
CA VAL A 58 -3.98 3.59 19.69
C VAL A 58 -3.89 3.77 21.20
N ASN A 59 -4.99 4.21 21.81
CA ASN A 59 -5.07 4.43 23.24
C ASN A 59 -5.40 3.12 23.96
N ARG A 60 -4.51 2.66 24.84
CA ARG A 60 -4.77 1.51 25.72
C ARG A 60 -5.17 1.97 27.10
N GLU A 61 -6.32 1.49 27.57
CA GLU A 61 -6.78 1.69 28.94
C GLU A 61 -6.11 0.67 29.87
N ILE A 62 -5.33 1.18 30.82
CA ILE A 62 -4.70 0.38 31.86
C ILE A 62 -5.46 0.60 33.15
N LYS A 63 -5.96 -0.51 33.73
CA LYS A 63 -6.56 -0.49 35.07
C LYS A 63 -5.46 -0.33 36.10
N LYS A 64 -5.33 0.87 36.65
CA LYS A 64 -4.46 1.16 37.77
C LYS A 64 -5.22 0.88 39.06
N THR A 65 -4.67 -0.02 39.87
CA THR A 65 -5.24 -0.30 41.19
C THR A 65 -4.59 0.66 42.17
N VAL A 66 -5.30 1.70 42.60
CA VAL A 66 -4.81 2.60 43.63
C VAL A 66 -5.26 2.04 44.97
N VAL A 67 -4.31 1.49 45.72
CA VAL A 67 -4.55 1.13 47.11
C VAL A 67 -4.45 2.41 47.92
N GLY A 68 -5.58 2.92 48.38
CA GLY A 68 -5.61 4.07 49.29
C GLY A 68 -4.93 3.68 50.60
N ASP A 69 -3.83 4.35 50.92
CA ASP A 69 -3.10 4.12 52.17
C ASP A 69 -3.94 4.69 53.33
N LYS A 70 -4.66 3.83 54.04
CA LYS A 70 -5.38 4.23 55.26
C LYS A 70 -4.40 4.21 56.43
N GLY A 71 -4.08 5.40 56.95
CA GLY A 71 -3.46 5.55 58.27
C GLY A 71 -4.23 4.75 59.33
N ALA A 72 -3.49 4.10 60.22
CA ALA A 72 -4.00 3.13 61.19
C ALA A 72 -5.12 3.70 62.08
N GLY A 73 -6.37 3.31 61.81
CA GLY A 73 -7.51 3.68 62.65
C GLY A 73 -8.88 3.20 62.14
N ALA A 74 -9.23 1.96 62.51
CA ALA A 74 -10.58 1.36 62.60
C ALA A 74 -11.52 1.26 61.36
N SER A 75 -11.70 0.00 60.93
CA SER A 75 -12.90 -0.69 60.38
C SER A 75 -13.53 -0.34 59.01
N ALA A 76 -14.03 -1.42 58.39
CA ALA A 76 -14.88 -1.55 57.20
C ALA A 76 -14.23 -1.25 55.82
N GLY A 77 -14.03 -2.33 55.05
CA GLY A 77 -13.81 -2.33 53.60
C GLY A 77 -12.52 -1.64 53.14
N SER A 78 -11.56 -2.43 52.63
CA SER A 78 -10.54 -1.86 51.76
C SER A 78 -11.25 -1.42 50.47
N GLU A 79 -11.52 -0.13 50.32
CA GLU A 79 -12.09 0.42 49.08
C GLU A 79 -10.99 0.40 48.02
N ILE A 80 -11.06 -0.59 47.13
CA ILE A 80 -10.19 -0.65 45.96
C ILE A 80 -10.77 0.34 44.94
N SER A 81 -10.14 1.49 44.79
CA SER A 81 -10.42 2.40 43.68
C SER A 81 -9.64 1.97 42.44
N PHE A 82 -10.37 1.77 41.34
CA PHE A 82 -9.78 1.53 40.03
C PHE A 82 -9.71 2.85 39.28
N GLU A 83 -8.49 3.32 39.01
CA GLU A 83 -8.26 4.41 38.07
C GLU A 83 -7.96 3.84 36.68
N TYR A 84 -8.45 4.48 35.63
CA TYR A 84 -8.08 4.15 34.25
C TYR A 84 -7.05 5.15 33.77
N GLU A 85 -5.88 4.66 33.36
CA GLU A 85 -4.84 5.47 32.72
C GLU A 85 -4.86 5.15 31.22
N THR A 86 -4.87 6.18 30.37
CA THR A 86 -4.87 6.01 28.91
C THR A 86 -3.48 6.32 28.38
N LEU A 87 -2.80 5.32 27.82
CA LEU A 87 -1.46 5.50 27.24
C LEU A 87 -1.46 5.23 25.72
N PRO A 88 -0.67 5.99 24.94
CA PRO A 88 -0.48 5.71 23.52
C PRO A 88 0.37 4.44 23.35
N GLU A 89 -0.16 3.46 22.64
CA GLU A 89 0.49 2.20 22.27
C GLU A 89 0.58 2.08 20.74
N SER A 90 1.62 1.41 20.23
CA SER A 90 1.75 1.15 18.79
C SER A 90 0.61 0.28 18.28
N ASN A 91 0.04 0.62 17.13
CA ASN A 91 -1.01 -0.17 16.52
C ASN A 91 -0.44 -1.33 15.67
N PRO A 92 -0.66 -2.59 16.06
CA PRO A 92 -0.21 -3.73 15.24
C PRO A 92 -0.87 -3.76 13.85
N GLU A 93 -2.08 -3.22 13.69
CA GLU A 93 -2.74 -3.15 12.38
C GLU A 93 -2.04 -2.20 11.42
N TYR A 94 -1.41 -1.14 11.94
CA TYR A 94 -0.59 -0.23 11.13
C TYR A 94 0.65 -0.92 10.60
N GLU A 95 1.34 -1.70 11.43
CA GLU A 95 2.51 -2.47 11.01
C GLU A 95 2.15 -3.51 9.93
N VAL A 96 1.03 -4.19 10.09
CA VAL A 96 0.52 -5.13 9.08
C VAL A 96 0.18 -4.39 7.80
N TRP A 97 -0.54 -3.27 7.87
CA TRP A 97 -0.87 -2.46 6.70
C TRP A 97 0.39 -1.99 5.96
N LEU A 98 1.38 -1.50 6.70
CA LEU A 98 2.65 -1.01 6.16
C LEU A 98 3.43 -2.13 5.47
N ALA A 99 3.47 -3.33 6.06
CA ALA A 99 4.14 -4.48 5.45
C ALA A 99 3.50 -4.86 4.10
N HIS A 100 2.17 -4.80 3.98
CA HIS A 100 1.46 -5.05 2.73
C HIS A 100 1.71 -3.96 1.69
N ASP A 101 1.64 -2.69 2.11
CA ASP A 101 1.92 -1.54 1.27
C ASP A 101 3.34 -1.60 0.68
N GLN A 102 4.34 -1.84 1.53
CA GLN A 102 5.74 -1.90 1.10
C GLN A 102 6.06 -3.14 0.27
N SER A 103 5.39 -4.27 0.51
CA SER A 103 5.47 -5.44 -0.37
C SER A 103 4.94 -5.13 -1.77
N LEU A 104 3.87 -4.32 -1.85
CA LEU A 104 3.30 -3.88 -3.12
C LEU A 104 4.19 -2.86 -3.83
N VAL A 105 4.83 -1.94 -3.09
CA VAL A 105 5.86 -1.03 -3.62
C VAL A 105 7.01 -1.83 -4.22
N ALA A 106 7.62 -2.74 -3.46
CA ALA A 106 8.70 -3.61 -3.92
C ALA A 106 8.29 -4.45 -5.14
N TYR A 107 7.03 -4.90 -5.17
CA TYR A 107 6.49 -5.55 -6.34
C TYR A 107 6.48 -4.60 -7.54
N ILE A 108 5.78 -3.48 -7.47
CA ILE A 108 5.62 -2.55 -8.60
C ILE A 108 6.99 -2.11 -9.12
N THR A 109 7.92 -1.73 -8.24
CA THR A 109 9.28 -1.28 -8.60
C THR A 109 10.08 -2.36 -9.34
N SER A 110 9.95 -3.64 -8.97
CA SER A 110 10.61 -4.75 -9.70
C SER A 110 10.19 -4.86 -11.17
N THR A 111 9.02 -4.33 -11.50
CA THR A 111 8.40 -4.37 -12.84
C THR A 111 8.72 -3.15 -13.68
N LEU A 112 9.49 -2.19 -13.15
CA LEU A 112 9.86 -0.95 -13.83
C LEU A 112 11.23 -1.12 -14.50
N SER A 113 11.44 -0.47 -15.65
CA SER A 113 12.76 -0.37 -16.25
C SER A 113 13.62 0.65 -15.51
N GLU A 114 14.94 0.56 -15.71
CA GLU A 114 15.92 1.47 -15.07
C GLU A 114 15.64 2.95 -15.37
N GLU A 115 15.19 3.27 -16.60
CA GLU A 115 14.76 4.63 -16.98
C GLU A 115 13.58 5.17 -16.16
N VAL A 116 12.68 4.30 -15.71
CA VAL A 116 11.51 4.69 -14.92
C VAL A 116 11.88 4.76 -13.44
N LEU A 117 12.70 3.82 -12.96
CA LEU A 117 13.17 3.78 -11.57
C LEU A 117 13.95 5.04 -11.20
N GLY A 118 14.79 5.57 -12.10
CA GLY A 118 15.59 6.76 -11.83
C GLY A 118 14.79 8.06 -11.60
N GLY A 119 13.49 8.07 -11.88
CA GLY A 119 12.61 9.22 -11.69
C GLY A 119 11.60 9.09 -10.55
N ILE A 120 11.75 8.07 -9.70
CA ILE A 120 10.82 7.76 -8.60
C ILE A 120 11.51 8.01 -7.26
N ASP A 121 10.80 8.62 -6.31
CA ASP A 121 11.30 8.83 -4.95
C ASP A 121 11.39 7.50 -4.17
N ASP A 122 12.37 7.39 -3.27
CA ASP A 122 12.65 6.16 -2.53
C ASP A 122 11.61 5.85 -1.42
N ASP A 123 10.91 6.87 -0.92
CA ASP A 123 10.01 6.80 0.25
C ASP A 123 8.53 6.97 -0.13
N LEU A 124 8.02 6.14 -1.04
CA LEU A 124 6.62 6.21 -1.49
C LEU A 124 5.77 5.09 -0.89
N THR A 125 4.51 5.41 -0.59
CA THR A 125 3.45 4.41 -0.42
C THR A 125 3.06 3.81 -1.77
N ALA A 126 2.37 2.67 -1.76
CA ALA A 126 1.90 2.05 -3.00
C ALA A 126 0.92 2.96 -3.77
N LEU A 127 0.10 3.73 -3.05
CA LEU A 127 -0.84 4.70 -3.62
C LEU A 127 -0.10 5.83 -4.34
N GLU A 128 0.92 6.40 -3.71
CA GLU A 128 1.71 7.51 -4.29
C GLU A 128 2.49 7.03 -5.49
N LEU A 129 3.18 5.89 -5.39
CA LEU A 129 3.88 5.27 -6.51
C LEU A 129 2.94 5.02 -7.69
N TRP A 130 1.78 4.41 -7.44
CA TRP A 130 0.79 4.13 -8.48
C TRP A 130 0.27 5.40 -9.15
N SER A 131 -0.01 6.44 -8.37
CA SER A 131 -0.49 7.73 -8.86
C SER A 131 0.56 8.46 -9.69
N THR A 132 1.82 8.45 -9.24
CA THR A 132 2.96 9.01 -9.99
C THR A 132 3.12 8.31 -11.33
N LEU A 133 3.13 6.97 -11.35
CA LEU A 133 3.21 6.20 -12.60
C LEU A 133 2.03 6.49 -13.54
N ALA A 134 0.82 6.55 -13.00
CA ALA A 134 -0.36 6.87 -13.78
C ALA A 134 -0.28 8.27 -14.38
N THR A 135 0.10 9.28 -13.60
CA THR A 135 0.17 10.67 -14.06
C THR A 135 1.25 10.85 -15.12
N THR A 136 2.43 10.29 -14.91
CA THR A 136 3.58 10.48 -15.80
C THR A 136 3.45 9.72 -17.12
N TYR A 137 2.93 8.49 -17.08
CA TYR A 137 3.02 7.58 -18.24
C TYR A 137 1.69 7.33 -18.97
N SER A 138 0.53 7.63 -18.36
CA SER A 138 -0.76 7.49 -19.06
C SER A 138 -0.87 8.42 -20.27
N GLN A 139 -0.56 9.71 -20.10
CA GLN A 139 -0.66 10.72 -21.15
C GLN A 139 0.23 10.41 -22.36
N VAL A 140 1.46 9.97 -22.12
CA VAL A 140 2.42 9.62 -23.18
C VAL A 140 1.92 8.43 -23.99
N SER A 141 1.40 7.41 -23.31
CA SER A 141 0.87 6.21 -23.97
C SER A 141 -0.37 6.49 -24.81
N GLU A 142 -1.30 7.32 -24.31
CA GLU A 142 -2.51 7.73 -25.02
C GLU A 142 -2.20 8.63 -26.22
N ALA A 143 -1.33 9.62 -26.05
CA ALA A 143 -0.92 10.51 -27.12
C ALA A 143 -0.23 9.75 -28.27
N ARG A 144 0.69 8.82 -27.95
CA ARG A 144 1.32 7.94 -28.93
C ARG A 144 0.31 7.08 -29.67
N PHE A 145 -0.62 6.46 -28.95
CA PHE A 145 -1.67 5.65 -29.57
C PHE A 145 -2.53 6.46 -30.55
N LEU A 146 -2.96 7.67 -30.16
CA LEU A 146 -3.71 8.57 -31.03
C LEU A 146 -2.90 9.02 -32.24
N GLN A 147 -1.60 9.29 -32.06
CA GLN A 147 -0.70 9.66 -33.15
C GLN A 147 -0.53 8.52 -34.18
N LEU A 148 -0.29 7.30 -33.72
CA LEU A 148 -0.22 6.10 -34.59
C LEU A 148 -1.52 5.91 -35.37
N ARG A 149 -2.67 6.05 -34.70
CA ARG A 149 -3.98 5.92 -35.33
C ARG A 149 -4.21 6.98 -36.42
N ARG A 150 -3.78 8.23 -36.20
CA ARG A 150 -3.83 9.28 -37.23
C ARG A 150 -2.98 8.93 -38.45
N GLN A 151 -1.73 8.50 -38.24
CA GLN A 151 -0.85 8.11 -39.35
C GLN A 151 -1.46 7.00 -40.23
N PHE A 152 -2.10 5.99 -39.62
CA PHE A 152 -2.80 4.97 -40.38
C PHE A 152 -4.01 5.49 -41.17
N GLN A 153 -4.73 6.49 -40.64
CA GLN A 153 -5.84 7.10 -41.37
C GLN A 153 -5.37 7.95 -42.56
N ASP A 154 -4.25 8.66 -42.39
CA ASP A 154 -3.66 9.47 -43.46
C ASP A 154 -3.11 8.59 -44.59
N ILE A 155 -2.45 7.47 -44.24
CA ILE A 155 -1.98 6.48 -45.23
C ILE A 155 -3.13 5.88 -46.03
N LYS A 156 -4.30 5.63 -45.40
CA LYS A 156 -5.49 5.11 -46.09
C LYS A 156 -6.20 6.13 -46.99
N ARG A 157 -5.89 7.42 -46.88
CA ARG A 157 -6.46 8.48 -47.72
C ARG A 157 -5.53 8.91 -48.87
N GLY A 158 -4.27 8.48 -48.86
CA GLY A 158 -3.26 8.80 -49.87
C GLY A 158 -3.11 7.79 -51.01
N THR A 159 -3.98 6.77 -51.07
CA THR A 159 -4.09 5.78 -52.15
C THR A 159 -5.51 5.78 -52.72
#